data_AF-A0A372MGW6-F1
#
_entry.id   AF-A0A372MGW6-F1
#
_cell.length_a   1.000
_cell.length_b   1.000
_cell.length_c   1.000
_cell.angle_alpha   90.00
_cell.angle_beta   90.00
_cell.angle_gamma   90.00
#
_symmetry.space_group_name_H-M   'P 1'
#
loop_
_entity.id
_entity.type
_entity.pdbx_description
1 polymer ?
#
loop_
_entity_poly.entity_id
_entity_poly.type
_entity_poly.pdbx_seq_one_letter_code
_entity_poly.pdbx_strand_id
1 'polypeptide(L)'
;MKKTQWWKLLLFSFFLVLLLSSCAEDTPLLQELAQHGEWDALYHAAKKDFSETYRSGSLYYIALAQTERGDDASALRSLELYQEMTGESGASIAARNLMLILAERTGNAEMVVQQAVLLDEMGVLGTQGAKAYYQALMTLGHDKEAGLVFATHLREQLNRSEYALLLLEAEAPLEKVRDALGELENGEVVSLFATVASRQPSSTWAQTLVSLAQEYEQVELTPQERQVLYASLATLCTQADFRVLANKYQTLSQE
;
A
#
# COMPACT_ATOMS: atom_id res chain seq x y z
N MET A 1 -22.05 67.11 -22.85
CA MET A 1 -21.18 65.92 -22.94
C MET A 1 -20.70 65.50 -21.55
N LYS A 2 -21.46 64.68 -20.80
CA LYS A 2 -21.01 63.97 -19.56
C LYS A 2 -21.95 62.77 -19.30
N LYS A 3 -22.06 61.83 -20.24
CA LYS A 3 -22.87 60.59 -20.06
C LYS A 3 -22.07 59.28 -20.26
N THR A 4 -20.79 59.37 -20.56
CA THR A 4 -19.91 58.20 -20.84
C THR A 4 -19.08 57.75 -19.63
N GLN A 5 -19.17 58.45 -18.49
CA GLN A 5 -18.31 58.20 -17.33
C GLN A 5 -18.94 57.27 -16.27
N TRP A 6 -20.27 57.12 -16.28
CA TRP A 6 -20.99 56.26 -15.32
C TRP A 6 -20.97 54.77 -15.71
N TRP A 7 -20.91 54.45 -17.01
CA TRP A 7 -20.85 53.06 -17.48
C TRP A 7 -19.49 52.41 -17.21
N LYS A 8 -18.41 53.19 -17.21
CA LYS A 8 -17.07 52.70 -16.84
C LYS A 8 -16.98 52.34 -15.35
N LEU A 9 -17.70 53.05 -14.48
CA LEU A 9 -17.74 52.75 -13.04
C LEU A 9 -18.58 51.49 -12.72
N LEU A 10 -19.67 51.27 -13.46
CA LEU A 10 -20.49 50.05 -13.32
C LEU A 10 -19.80 48.80 -13.87
N LEU A 11 -19.08 48.91 -14.99
CA LEU A 11 -18.25 47.80 -15.51
C LEU A 11 -17.08 47.47 -14.59
N PHE A 12 -16.49 48.48 -13.94
CA PHE A 12 -15.41 48.25 -12.98
C PHE A 12 -15.91 47.58 -11.69
N SER A 13 -17.11 47.91 -11.20
CA SER A 13 -17.67 47.22 -10.02
C SER A 13 -18.10 45.78 -10.32
N PHE A 14 -18.59 45.50 -11.54
CA PHE A 14 -18.94 44.14 -11.96
C PHE A 14 -17.68 43.27 -12.14
N PHE A 15 -16.59 43.84 -12.68
CA PHE A 15 -15.31 43.15 -12.83
C PHE A 15 -14.61 42.93 -11.48
N LEU A 16 -14.77 43.85 -10.52
CA LEU A 16 -14.20 43.72 -9.17
C LEU A 16 -14.94 42.66 -8.34
N VAL A 17 -16.27 42.53 -8.49
CA VAL A 17 -17.05 41.45 -7.85
C VAL A 17 -16.71 40.08 -8.46
N LEU A 18 -16.55 39.98 -9.78
CA LEU A 18 -16.13 38.74 -10.45
C LEU A 18 -14.68 38.30 -10.12
N LEU A 19 -13.77 39.24 -9.88
CA LEU A 19 -12.38 38.94 -9.48
C LEU A 19 -12.23 38.62 -7.99
N LEU A 20 -13.12 39.12 -7.13
CA LEU A 20 -13.10 38.86 -5.68
C LEU A 20 -13.80 37.54 -5.28
N SER A 21 -14.52 36.88 -6.21
CA SER A 21 -15.16 35.58 -5.94
C SER A 21 -14.31 34.36 -6.31
N SER A 22 -13.06 34.54 -6.79
CA SER A 22 -12.27 33.43 -7.35
C SER A 22 -11.08 32.96 -6.49
N CYS A 23 -10.89 33.47 -5.28
CA CYS A 23 -9.99 32.87 -4.28
C CYS A 23 -10.82 32.23 -3.18
N ALA A 24 -11.52 31.14 -3.50
CA ALA A 24 -12.19 30.33 -2.50
C ALA A 24 -11.15 29.73 -1.54
N GLU A 25 -11.25 30.15 -0.27
CA GLU A 25 -10.50 29.73 0.93
C GLU A 25 -10.88 28.32 1.41
N ASP A 26 -11.25 27.39 0.52
CA ASP A 26 -11.74 26.05 0.94
C ASP A 26 -10.61 25.03 1.18
N THR A 27 -9.41 25.25 0.64
CA THR A 27 -8.23 24.42 0.92
C THR A 27 -7.88 24.32 2.42
N PRO A 28 -7.86 25.43 3.22
CA PRO A 28 -7.60 25.33 4.65
C PRO A 28 -8.68 24.54 5.39
N LEU A 29 -9.95 24.58 4.98
CA LEU A 29 -11.02 23.79 5.60
C LEU A 29 -10.82 22.29 5.37
N LEU A 30 -10.55 21.86 4.12
CA LEU A 30 -10.31 20.44 3.83
C LEU A 30 -9.07 19.91 4.57
N GLN A 31 -8.03 20.72 4.64
CA GLN A 31 -6.83 20.38 5.41
C GLN A 31 -7.12 20.28 6.91
N GLU A 32 -7.91 21.19 7.48
CA GLU A 32 -8.30 21.17 8.89
C GLU A 32 -9.13 19.93 9.23
N LEU A 33 -10.14 19.60 8.42
CA LEU A 33 -10.96 18.41 8.59
C LEU A 33 -10.11 17.13 8.53
N ALA A 34 -9.14 17.08 7.61
CA ALA A 34 -8.20 15.96 7.53
C ALA A 34 -7.28 15.85 8.75
N GLN A 35 -6.84 16.97 9.31
CA GLN A 35 -5.99 16.99 10.51
C GLN A 35 -6.74 16.56 11.78
N HIS A 36 -8.03 16.87 11.88
CA HIS A 36 -8.88 16.49 13.00
C HIS A 36 -9.48 15.09 12.86
N GLY A 37 -9.28 14.42 11.72
CA GLY A 37 -9.82 13.09 11.46
C GLY A 37 -11.34 13.07 11.26
N GLU A 38 -11.93 14.20 10.82
CA GLU A 38 -13.35 14.30 10.55
C GLU A 38 -13.69 13.74 9.16
N TRP A 39 -13.47 12.44 8.96
CA TRP A 39 -13.45 11.82 7.61
C TRP A 39 -14.78 11.90 6.85
N ASP A 40 -15.92 11.76 7.53
CA ASP A 40 -17.23 11.90 6.89
C ASP A 40 -17.49 13.35 6.45
N ALA A 41 -17.13 14.32 7.31
CA ALA A 41 -17.24 15.74 6.99
C ALA A 41 -16.29 16.12 5.84
N LEU A 42 -15.05 15.62 5.88
CA LEU A 42 -14.05 15.79 4.82
C LEU A 42 -14.58 15.27 3.48
N TYR A 43 -15.13 14.05 3.46
CA TYR A 43 -15.69 13.46 2.24
C TYR A 43 -16.79 14.34 1.65
N HIS A 44 -17.73 14.79 2.47
CA HIS A 44 -18.83 15.63 2.00
C HIS A 44 -18.37 17.01 1.54
N ALA A 45 -17.47 17.65 2.28
CA ALA A 45 -16.91 18.95 1.93
C ALA A 45 -16.09 18.88 0.63
N ALA A 46 -15.19 17.91 0.50
CA ALA A 46 -14.34 17.75 -0.67
C ALA A 46 -15.16 17.36 -1.92
N LYS A 47 -16.18 16.51 -1.77
CA LYS A 47 -17.09 16.16 -2.87
C LYS A 47 -17.90 17.36 -3.35
N LYS A 48 -18.41 18.17 -2.42
CA LYS A 48 -19.13 19.41 -2.75
C LYS A 48 -18.21 20.38 -3.48
N ASP A 49 -17.03 20.66 -2.92
CA ASP A 49 -16.04 21.54 -3.55
C ASP A 49 -15.68 21.06 -4.95
N PHE A 50 -15.38 19.76 -5.15
CA PHE A 50 -15.11 19.21 -6.48
C PHE A 50 -16.26 19.45 -7.45
N SER A 51 -17.51 19.23 -7.02
CA SER A 51 -18.68 19.40 -7.90
C SER A 51 -18.94 20.86 -8.29
N GLU A 52 -18.50 21.81 -7.47
CA GLU A 52 -18.69 23.24 -7.69
C GLU A 52 -17.49 23.87 -8.44
N THR A 53 -16.28 23.38 -8.22
CA THR A 53 -15.04 24.03 -8.69
C THR A 53 -14.21 23.20 -9.67
N TYR A 54 -14.44 21.88 -9.76
CA TYR A 54 -13.62 20.93 -10.53
C TYR A 54 -12.12 21.00 -10.21
N ARG A 55 -11.75 21.41 -9.00
CA ARG A 55 -10.36 21.46 -8.56
C ARG A 55 -9.84 20.04 -8.29
N SER A 56 -8.72 19.66 -8.89
CA SER A 56 -8.14 18.34 -8.67
C SER A 56 -7.78 18.10 -7.20
N GLY A 57 -7.32 19.12 -6.45
CA GLY A 57 -6.98 18.99 -5.04
C GLY A 57 -8.09 18.38 -4.17
N SER A 58 -9.36 18.62 -4.50
CA SER A 58 -10.51 18.05 -3.80
C SER A 58 -10.58 16.52 -3.95
N LEU A 59 -10.15 15.97 -5.11
CA LEU A 59 -10.09 14.52 -5.34
C LEU A 59 -9.10 13.81 -4.43
N TYR A 60 -7.98 14.45 -4.08
CA TYR A 60 -7.04 13.91 -3.09
C TYR A 60 -7.71 13.77 -1.72
N TYR A 61 -8.47 14.77 -1.27
CA TYR A 61 -9.18 14.70 0.01
C TYR A 61 -10.37 13.74 -0.01
N ILE A 62 -11.06 13.61 -1.15
CA ILE A 62 -12.09 12.57 -1.34
C ILE A 62 -11.45 11.20 -1.18
N ALA A 63 -10.31 10.95 -1.83
CA ALA A 63 -9.60 9.68 -1.73
C ALA A 63 -9.13 9.39 -0.30
N LEU A 64 -8.51 10.38 0.35
CA LEU A 64 -8.07 10.25 1.74
C LEU A 64 -9.22 9.85 2.67
N ALA A 65 -10.37 10.53 2.56
CA ALA A 65 -11.54 10.20 3.35
C ALA A 65 -12.12 8.80 3.01
N GLN A 66 -12.06 8.38 1.76
CA GLN A 66 -12.49 7.03 1.34
C GLN A 66 -11.58 5.94 1.92
N THR A 67 -10.25 6.14 1.90
CA THR A 67 -9.27 5.23 2.51
C THR A 67 -9.54 5.05 4.00
N GLU A 68 -9.74 6.13 4.74
CA GLU A 68 -10.01 6.07 6.19
C GLU A 68 -11.36 5.43 6.53
N ARG A 69 -12.27 5.35 5.56
CA ARG A 69 -13.56 4.64 5.66
C ARG A 69 -13.48 3.18 5.18
N GLY A 70 -12.31 2.72 4.75
CA GLY A 70 -12.07 1.37 4.25
C GLY A 70 -12.55 1.12 2.81
N ASP A 71 -12.81 2.18 2.03
CA ASP A 71 -13.20 2.10 0.62
C ASP A 71 -12.00 2.33 -0.31
N ASP A 72 -11.00 1.44 -0.20
CA ASP A 72 -9.73 1.54 -0.92
C ASP A 72 -9.92 1.56 -2.45
N ALA A 73 -10.88 0.80 -2.97
CA ALA A 73 -11.16 0.76 -4.41
C ALA A 73 -11.70 2.09 -4.94
N SER A 74 -12.58 2.76 -4.21
CA SER A 74 -13.07 4.08 -4.62
C SER A 74 -12.03 5.16 -4.39
N ALA A 75 -11.22 5.06 -3.34
CA ALA A 75 -10.10 5.96 -3.08
C ALA A 75 -9.10 5.93 -4.24
N LEU A 76 -8.75 4.73 -4.73
CA LEU A 76 -7.84 4.56 -5.85
C LEU A 76 -8.38 5.23 -7.12
N ARG A 77 -9.66 5.03 -7.46
CA ARG A 77 -10.30 5.70 -8.61
C ARG A 77 -10.31 7.22 -8.52
N SER A 78 -10.55 7.75 -7.32
CA SER A 78 -10.48 9.20 -7.08
C SER A 78 -9.07 9.73 -7.32
N LEU A 79 -8.04 8.97 -6.94
CA LEU A 79 -6.65 9.31 -7.18
C LEU A 79 -6.23 9.16 -8.65
N GLU A 80 -6.71 8.16 -9.36
CA GLU A 80 -6.51 8.03 -10.81
C GLU A 80 -7.03 9.28 -11.52
N LEU A 81 -8.25 9.73 -11.20
CA LEU A 81 -8.80 10.96 -11.76
C LEU A 81 -7.97 12.20 -11.35
N TYR A 82 -7.49 12.25 -10.11
CA TYR A 82 -6.58 13.31 -9.65
C TYR A 82 -5.29 13.35 -10.50
N GLN A 83 -4.70 12.19 -10.79
CA GLN A 83 -3.49 12.07 -11.60
C GLN A 83 -3.76 12.53 -13.03
N GLU A 84 -4.86 12.09 -13.64
CA GLU A 84 -5.26 12.50 -14.99
C GLU A 84 -5.48 14.02 -15.10
N MET A 85 -6.08 14.64 -14.07
CA MET A 85 -6.33 16.08 -14.05
C MET A 85 -5.08 16.92 -13.77
N THR A 86 -4.11 16.38 -13.03
CA THR A 86 -2.86 17.09 -12.68
C THR A 86 -1.72 16.82 -13.68
N GLY A 87 -1.84 15.75 -14.46
CA GLY A 87 -0.76 15.21 -15.28
C GLY A 87 0.27 14.44 -14.46
N GLU A 88 1.08 13.64 -15.15
CA GLU A 88 2.04 12.72 -14.50
C GLU A 88 3.01 13.45 -13.58
N SER A 89 3.46 14.67 -13.89
CA SER A 89 4.37 15.45 -13.03
C SER A 89 3.66 16.33 -11.98
N GLY A 90 2.33 16.46 -12.05
CA GLY A 90 1.56 17.38 -11.20
C GLY A 90 1.04 16.76 -9.90
N ALA A 91 1.06 15.43 -9.79
CA ALA A 91 0.64 14.74 -8.57
C ALA A 91 1.63 15.01 -7.42
N SER A 92 1.10 15.40 -6.27
CA SER A 92 1.91 15.63 -5.06
C SER A 92 2.53 14.32 -4.53
N ILE A 93 3.65 14.42 -3.79
CA ILE A 93 4.29 13.27 -3.13
C ILE A 93 3.30 12.52 -2.22
N ALA A 94 2.45 13.26 -1.49
CA ALA A 94 1.44 12.67 -0.62
C ALA A 94 0.42 11.84 -1.41
N ALA A 95 -0.05 12.35 -2.55
CA ALA A 95 -0.96 11.62 -3.43
C ALA A 95 -0.31 10.36 -4.00
N ARG A 96 0.95 10.42 -4.42
CA ARG A 96 1.70 9.25 -4.92
C ARG A 96 1.89 8.18 -3.86
N ASN A 97 2.28 8.58 -2.65
CA ASN A 97 2.40 7.64 -1.54
C ASN A 97 1.06 6.97 -1.25
N LEU A 98 -0.04 7.72 -1.28
CA LEU A 98 -1.37 7.15 -1.08
C LEU A 98 -1.77 6.20 -2.21
N MET A 99 -1.48 6.55 -3.48
CA MET A 99 -1.69 5.66 -4.63
C MET A 99 -0.90 4.36 -4.48
N LEU A 100 0.39 4.45 -4.11
CA LEU A 100 1.24 3.28 -3.91
C LEU A 100 0.66 2.35 -2.83
N ILE A 101 0.27 2.90 -1.68
CA ILE A 101 -0.33 2.12 -0.58
C ILE A 101 -1.64 1.46 -1.01
N LEU A 102 -2.52 2.20 -1.69
CA LEU A 102 -3.80 1.67 -2.15
C LEU A 102 -3.63 0.64 -3.26
N ALA A 103 -2.69 0.85 -4.18
CA ALA A 103 -2.35 -0.10 -5.22
C ALA A 103 -1.81 -1.41 -4.62
N GLU A 104 -0.96 -1.34 -3.59
CA GLU A 104 -0.49 -2.50 -2.83
C GLU A 104 -1.68 -3.26 -2.21
N ARG A 105 -2.55 -2.56 -1.46
CA ARG A 105 -3.71 -3.17 -0.79
C ARG A 105 -4.73 -3.79 -1.75
N THR A 106 -4.86 -3.23 -2.95
CA THR A 106 -5.78 -3.71 -3.98
C THR A 106 -5.14 -4.72 -4.94
N GLY A 107 -3.85 -5.04 -4.77
CA GLY A 107 -3.12 -6.00 -5.61
C GLY A 107 -2.79 -5.46 -7.01
N ASN A 108 -2.80 -4.15 -7.23
CA ASN A 108 -2.44 -3.53 -8.50
C ASN A 108 -0.91 -3.33 -8.62
N ALA A 109 -0.20 -4.42 -8.93
CA ALA A 109 1.27 -4.42 -9.01
C ALA A 109 1.83 -3.43 -10.05
N GLU A 110 1.16 -3.27 -11.20
CA GLU A 110 1.60 -2.33 -12.24
C GLU A 110 1.62 -0.88 -11.72
N MET A 111 0.57 -0.48 -11.00
CA MET A 111 0.51 0.86 -10.42
C MET A 111 1.51 1.05 -9.28
N VAL A 112 1.77 0.02 -8.45
CA VAL A 112 2.84 0.08 -7.44
C VAL A 112 4.17 0.38 -8.11
N VAL A 113 4.52 -0.32 -9.19
CA VAL A 113 5.73 -0.07 -9.97
C VAL A 113 5.76 1.36 -10.51
N GLN A 114 4.68 1.80 -11.17
CA GLN A 114 4.62 3.14 -11.76
C GLN A 114 4.87 4.24 -10.72
N GLN A 115 4.19 4.18 -9.58
CA GLN A 115 4.32 5.21 -8.55
C GLN A 115 5.66 5.12 -7.81
N ALA A 116 6.18 3.91 -7.58
CA ALA A 116 7.47 3.72 -6.94
C ALA A 116 8.62 4.27 -7.78
N VAL A 117 8.62 4.06 -9.10
CA VAL A 117 9.61 4.65 -10.02
C VAL A 117 9.59 6.17 -9.92
N LEU A 118 8.42 6.79 -9.96
CA LEU A 118 8.30 8.25 -9.87
C LEU A 118 8.79 8.79 -8.51
N LEU A 119 8.49 8.08 -7.42
CA LEU A 119 9.00 8.44 -6.08
C LEU A 119 10.51 8.26 -5.96
N ASP A 120 11.08 7.25 -6.62
CA ASP A 120 12.52 6.99 -6.67
C ASP A 120 13.27 8.05 -7.47
N GLU A 121 12.76 8.43 -8.65
CA GLU A 121 13.29 9.52 -9.47
C GLU A 121 13.30 10.86 -8.71
N MET A 122 12.33 11.06 -7.81
CA MET A 122 12.23 12.22 -6.94
C MET A 122 13.13 12.12 -5.68
N GLY A 123 13.76 10.98 -5.43
CA GLY A 123 14.62 10.73 -4.26
C GLY A 123 13.85 10.67 -2.94
N VAL A 124 12.55 10.36 -2.97
CA VAL A 124 11.66 10.32 -1.80
C VAL A 124 11.01 8.95 -1.56
N LEU A 125 11.46 7.91 -2.28
CA LEU A 125 11.04 6.54 -2.04
C LEU A 125 11.54 6.05 -0.68
N GLY A 126 10.63 5.93 0.29
CA GLY A 126 10.92 5.38 1.61
C GLY A 126 11.01 3.85 1.60
N THR A 127 11.50 3.27 2.71
CA THR A 127 11.70 1.81 2.88
C THR A 127 10.45 1.00 2.58
N GLN A 128 9.29 1.42 3.09
CA GLN A 128 8.04 0.70 2.87
C GLN A 128 7.63 0.73 1.39
N GLY A 129 7.78 1.89 0.74
CA GLY A 129 7.55 2.01 -0.70
C GLY A 129 8.50 1.12 -1.51
N ALA A 130 9.77 1.04 -1.12
CA ALA A 130 10.76 0.17 -1.75
C ALA A 130 10.44 -1.33 -1.54
N LYS A 131 9.91 -1.74 -0.38
CA LYS A 131 9.41 -3.12 -0.15
C LYS A 131 8.25 -3.45 -1.08
N ALA A 132 7.24 -2.58 -1.15
CA ALA A 132 6.11 -2.75 -2.06
C ALA A 132 6.56 -2.77 -3.53
N TYR A 133 7.52 -1.91 -3.91
CA TYR A 133 8.09 -1.90 -5.26
C TYR A 133 8.80 -3.22 -5.59
N TYR A 134 9.64 -3.72 -4.67
CA TYR A 134 10.29 -5.01 -4.81
C TYR A 134 9.26 -6.14 -5.01
N GLN A 135 8.25 -6.21 -4.15
CA GLN A 135 7.20 -7.23 -4.20
C GLN A 135 6.40 -7.16 -5.50
N ALA A 136 6.04 -5.96 -5.96
CA ALA A 136 5.34 -5.77 -7.21
C ALA A 136 6.16 -6.24 -8.43
N LEU A 137 7.46 -5.94 -8.46
CA LEU A 137 8.35 -6.42 -9.53
C LEU A 137 8.47 -7.96 -9.53
N MET A 138 8.56 -8.58 -8.35
CA MET A 138 8.57 -10.04 -8.23
C MET A 138 7.26 -10.66 -8.77
N THR A 139 6.10 -10.10 -8.40
CA THR A 139 4.78 -10.51 -8.91
C THR A 139 4.68 -10.40 -10.43
N LEU A 140 5.29 -9.38 -11.02
CA LEU A 140 5.32 -9.17 -12.48
C LEU A 140 6.41 -10.00 -13.19
N GLY A 141 7.21 -10.78 -12.47
CA GLY A 141 8.28 -11.61 -13.03
C GLY A 141 9.54 -10.82 -13.43
N HIS A 142 9.72 -9.62 -12.90
CA HIS A 142 10.82 -8.72 -13.19
C HIS A 142 11.99 -8.89 -12.19
N ASP A 143 12.49 -10.13 -12.04
CA ASP A 143 13.47 -10.52 -11.01
C ASP A 143 14.75 -9.66 -10.97
N LYS A 144 15.23 -9.24 -12.16
CA LYS A 144 16.46 -8.45 -12.28
C LYS A 144 16.28 -7.05 -11.70
N GLU A 145 15.15 -6.41 -12.01
CA GLU A 145 14.79 -5.09 -11.53
C GLU A 145 14.54 -5.13 -10.02
N ALA A 146 13.84 -6.16 -9.54
CA ALA A 146 13.64 -6.38 -8.11
C ALA A 146 14.99 -6.50 -7.38
N GLY A 147 15.96 -7.23 -7.96
CA GLY A 147 17.32 -7.32 -7.43
C GLY A 147 18.05 -5.97 -7.33
N LEU A 148 17.82 -5.06 -8.29
CA LEU A 148 18.37 -3.70 -8.26
C LEU A 148 17.72 -2.86 -7.16
N VAL A 149 16.39 -2.91 -7.03
CA VAL A 149 15.65 -2.21 -5.96
C VAL A 149 16.15 -2.67 -4.59
N PHE A 150 16.31 -3.98 -4.39
CA PHE A 150 16.84 -4.52 -3.15
C PHE A 150 18.26 -4.00 -2.86
N ALA A 151 19.16 -4.10 -3.83
CA ALA A 151 20.55 -3.67 -3.67
C ALA A 151 20.68 -2.17 -3.37
N THR A 152 19.78 -1.35 -3.92
CA THR A 152 19.85 0.11 -3.85
C THR A 152 19.15 0.67 -2.60
N HIS A 153 17.97 0.15 -2.25
CA HIS A 153 17.13 0.75 -1.20
C HIS A 153 17.00 -0.08 0.06
N LEU A 154 17.17 -1.42 -0.02
CA LEU A 154 16.75 -2.30 1.07
C LEU A 154 17.92 -3.01 1.77
N ARG A 155 19.01 -3.32 1.05
CA ARG A 155 20.11 -4.16 1.55
C ARG A 155 20.68 -3.69 2.90
N GLU A 156 20.89 -2.39 3.05
CA GLU A 156 21.46 -1.83 4.29
C GLU A 156 20.41 -1.50 5.35
N GLN A 157 19.13 -1.57 4.98
CA GLN A 157 18.00 -1.20 5.85
C GLN A 157 17.32 -2.40 6.49
N LEU A 158 17.48 -3.60 5.91
CA LEU A 158 16.85 -4.83 6.39
C LEU A 158 17.87 -5.71 7.11
N ASN A 159 17.48 -6.20 8.27
CA ASN A 159 18.19 -7.32 8.89
C ASN A 159 17.82 -8.66 8.19
N ARG A 160 18.50 -9.75 8.58
CA ARG A 160 18.31 -11.07 7.96
C ARG A 160 16.87 -11.58 8.03
N SER A 161 16.22 -11.39 9.18
CA SER A 161 14.84 -11.82 9.41
C SER A 161 13.85 -11.01 8.56
N GLU A 162 14.05 -9.69 8.46
CA GLU A 162 13.26 -8.81 7.60
C GLU A 162 13.44 -9.12 6.11
N TYR A 163 14.65 -9.49 5.70
CA TYR A 163 14.93 -9.92 4.33
C TYR A 163 14.24 -11.26 4.01
N ALA A 164 14.33 -12.25 4.90
CA ALA A 164 13.64 -13.52 4.72
C ALA A 164 12.11 -13.33 4.65
N LEU A 165 11.55 -12.46 5.51
CA LEU A 165 10.13 -12.10 5.45
C LEU A 165 9.76 -11.44 4.12
N LEU A 166 10.58 -10.50 3.63
CA LEU A 166 10.36 -9.87 2.33
C LEU A 166 10.30 -10.90 1.20
N LEU A 167 11.21 -11.89 1.20
CA LEU A 167 11.21 -12.95 0.19
C LEU A 167 9.98 -13.86 0.29
N LEU A 168 9.55 -14.21 1.50
CA LEU A 168 8.35 -15.01 1.73
C LEU A 168 7.08 -14.28 1.26
N GLU A 169 6.99 -12.98 1.53
CA GLU A 169 5.85 -12.13 1.12
C GLU A 169 5.84 -11.86 -0.39
N ALA A 170 7.02 -11.81 -1.02
CA ALA A 170 7.16 -11.63 -2.47
C ALA A 170 6.96 -12.92 -3.28
N GLU A 171 6.62 -14.04 -2.64
CA GLU A 171 6.55 -15.38 -3.25
C GLU A 171 7.82 -15.70 -4.07
N ALA A 172 8.99 -15.32 -3.55
CA ALA A 172 10.26 -15.43 -4.25
C ALA A 172 10.63 -16.91 -4.53
N PRO A 173 11.54 -17.17 -5.50
CA PRO A 173 12.01 -18.53 -5.79
C PRO A 173 12.43 -19.27 -4.52
N LEU A 174 11.95 -20.52 -4.38
CA LEU A 174 12.07 -21.31 -3.16
C LEU A 174 13.52 -21.47 -2.70
N GLU A 175 14.47 -21.56 -3.63
CA GLU A 175 15.89 -21.65 -3.33
C GLU A 175 16.38 -20.42 -2.57
N LYS A 176 16.00 -19.21 -3.01
CA LYS A 176 16.36 -17.96 -2.32
C LYS A 176 15.73 -17.88 -0.94
N VAL A 177 14.49 -18.34 -0.81
CA VAL A 177 13.78 -18.39 0.48
C VAL A 177 14.50 -19.35 1.43
N ARG A 178 14.87 -20.56 0.97
CA ARG A 178 15.61 -21.54 1.77
C ARG A 178 16.96 -21.02 2.22
N ASP A 179 17.71 -20.39 1.32
CA ASP A 179 19.00 -19.80 1.66
C ASP A 179 18.85 -18.74 2.76
N ALA A 180 17.86 -17.85 2.63
CA ALA A 180 17.61 -16.80 3.62
C ALA A 180 17.14 -17.35 4.97
N LEU A 181 16.27 -18.37 4.98
CA LEU A 181 15.82 -19.00 6.23
C LEU A 181 16.94 -19.80 6.91
N GLY A 182 17.89 -20.36 6.15
CA GLY A 182 19.04 -21.10 6.68
C GLY A 182 20.03 -20.23 7.46
N GLU A 183 19.95 -18.90 7.32
CA GLU A 183 20.78 -17.96 8.10
C GLU A 183 20.16 -17.54 9.44
N LEU A 184 18.94 -18.00 9.75
CA LEU A 184 18.17 -17.63 10.94
C LEU A 184 18.13 -18.75 11.97
N GLU A 185 17.82 -18.40 13.22
CA GLU A 185 17.51 -19.40 14.24
C GLU A 185 16.14 -20.04 13.99
N ASN A 186 15.97 -21.30 14.39
CA ASN A 186 14.73 -22.04 14.10
C ASN A 186 13.48 -21.35 14.66
N GLY A 187 13.57 -20.74 15.85
CA GLY A 187 12.48 -19.97 16.44
C GLY A 187 12.07 -18.74 15.63
N GLU A 188 13.05 -18.07 15.00
CA GLU A 188 12.79 -16.96 14.08
C GLU A 188 12.06 -17.45 12.82
N VAL A 189 12.54 -18.54 12.21
CA VAL A 189 11.90 -19.14 11.03
C VAL A 189 10.45 -19.53 11.30
N VAL A 190 10.18 -20.16 12.44
CA VAL A 190 8.83 -20.51 12.87
C VAL A 190 7.94 -19.26 13.03
N SER A 191 8.49 -18.18 13.59
CA SER A 191 7.77 -16.91 13.75
C SER A 191 7.47 -16.26 12.39
N LEU A 192 8.37 -16.41 11.41
CA LEU A 192 8.13 -15.95 10.04
C LEU A 192 7.00 -16.75 9.37
N PHE A 193 6.95 -18.07 9.51
CA PHE A 193 5.83 -18.86 9.00
C PHE A 193 4.49 -18.43 9.60
N ALA A 194 4.44 -18.15 10.90
CA ALA A 194 3.24 -17.63 11.56
C ALA A 194 2.81 -16.28 10.97
N THR A 195 3.79 -15.39 10.75
CA THR A 195 3.55 -14.07 10.16
C THR A 195 2.96 -14.21 8.76
N VAL A 196 3.56 -15.02 7.89
CA VAL A 196 3.12 -15.20 6.50
C VAL A 196 1.76 -15.91 6.44
N ALA A 197 1.54 -16.94 7.25
CA ALA A 197 0.26 -17.64 7.32
C ALA A 197 -0.91 -16.69 7.64
N SER A 198 -0.68 -15.68 8.49
CA SER A 198 -1.70 -14.68 8.85
C SER A 198 -2.09 -13.75 7.69
N ARG A 199 -1.21 -13.61 6.68
CA ARG A 199 -1.38 -12.71 5.52
C ARG A 199 -2.10 -13.34 4.33
N GLN A 200 -2.54 -14.60 4.45
CA GLN A 200 -3.31 -15.30 3.42
C GLN A 200 -2.60 -15.35 2.05
N PRO A 201 -1.43 -16.00 1.96
CA PRO A 201 -0.73 -16.21 0.69
C PRO A 201 -1.61 -16.91 -0.36
N SER A 202 -1.19 -16.84 -1.62
CA SER A 202 -1.87 -17.57 -2.70
C SER A 202 -1.94 -19.08 -2.39
N SER A 203 -2.97 -19.78 -2.86
CA SER A 203 -3.12 -21.21 -2.58
C SER A 203 -1.91 -22.03 -3.06
N THR A 204 -1.35 -21.68 -4.22
CA THR A 204 -0.12 -22.28 -4.76
C THR A 204 1.09 -22.04 -3.87
N TRP A 205 1.24 -20.81 -3.36
CA TRP A 205 2.34 -20.50 -2.47
C TRP A 205 2.17 -21.15 -1.10
N ALA A 206 0.94 -21.18 -0.56
CA ALA A 206 0.62 -21.90 0.66
C ALA A 206 1.01 -23.38 0.58
N GLN A 207 0.79 -24.06 -0.55
CA GLN A 207 1.23 -25.45 -0.76
C GLN A 207 2.76 -25.59 -0.68
N THR A 208 3.49 -24.67 -1.30
CA THR A 208 4.97 -24.62 -1.23
C THR A 208 5.44 -24.39 0.21
N LEU A 209 4.81 -23.44 0.92
CA LEU A 209 5.14 -23.13 2.31
C LEU A 209 4.81 -24.28 3.27
N VAL A 210 3.73 -25.04 3.04
CA VAL A 210 3.46 -26.26 3.83
C VAL A 210 4.64 -27.22 3.72
N SER A 211 5.09 -27.50 2.50
CA SER A 211 6.19 -28.44 2.27
C SER A 211 7.48 -27.98 2.96
N LEU A 212 7.76 -26.67 2.88
CA LEU A 212 8.94 -26.08 3.51
C LEU A 212 8.84 -26.08 5.04
N ALA A 213 7.70 -25.67 5.61
CA ALA A 213 7.50 -25.62 7.06
C ALA A 213 7.50 -27.02 7.70
N GLN A 214 7.08 -28.06 6.97
CA GLN A 214 7.16 -29.45 7.44
C GLN A 214 8.61 -29.93 7.68
N GLU A 215 9.59 -29.37 6.97
CA GLU A 215 11.01 -29.69 7.20
C GLU A 215 11.45 -29.32 8.64
N TYR A 216 10.81 -28.31 9.24
CA TYR A 216 11.09 -27.84 10.59
C TYR A 216 10.42 -28.69 11.70
N GLU A 217 9.57 -29.67 11.36
CA GLU A 217 9.02 -30.60 12.35
C GLU A 217 10.11 -31.51 12.97
N GLN A 218 11.21 -31.74 12.24
CA GLN A 218 12.31 -32.62 12.67
C GLN A 218 13.41 -31.88 13.44
N VAL A 219 13.28 -30.56 13.57
CA VAL A 219 14.31 -29.71 14.17
C VAL A 219 14.04 -29.55 15.67
N GLU A 220 15.09 -29.28 16.44
CA GLU A 220 14.97 -28.97 17.86
C GLU A 220 14.28 -27.61 18.03
N LEU A 221 13.09 -27.67 18.64
CA LEU A 221 12.22 -26.53 18.93
C LEU A 221 11.76 -26.64 20.38
N THR A 222 11.59 -25.50 21.04
CA THR A 222 10.89 -25.42 22.33
C THR A 222 9.42 -25.84 22.16
N PRO A 223 8.74 -26.26 23.24
CA PRO A 223 7.30 -26.57 23.17
C PRO A 223 6.45 -25.43 22.59
N GLN A 224 6.78 -24.19 22.94
CA GLN A 224 6.07 -23.01 22.45
C GLN A 224 6.28 -22.79 20.95
N GLU A 225 7.52 -22.86 20.46
CA GLU A 225 7.81 -22.73 19.02
C GLU A 225 7.14 -23.86 18.23
N ARG A 226 7.16 -25.09 18.75
CA ARG A 226 6.48 -26.21 18.12
C ARG A 226 4.98 -25.98 17.98
N GLN A 227 4.35 -25.43 19.02
CA GLN A 227 2.95 -25.04 18.99
C GLN A 227 2.67 -23.99 17.90
N VAL A 228 3.54 -22.97 17.79
CA VAL A 228 3.44 -21.93 16.75
C VAL A 228 3.62 -22.51 15.35
N LEU A 229 4.57 -23.44 15.16
CA LEU A 229 4.78 -24.14 13.89
C LEU A 229 3.52 -24.90 13.48
N TYR A 230 2.93 -25.68 14.40
CA TYR A 230 1.71 -26.44 14.10
C TYR A 230 0.50 -25.54 13.83
N ALA A 231 0.34 -24.44 14.56
CA ALA A 231 -0.71 -23.46 14.28
C ALA A 231 -0.54 -22.84 12.87
N SER A 232 0.70 -22.53 12.49
CA SER A 232 1.04 -21.98 11.17
C SER A 232 0.76 -23.00 10.06
N LEU A 233 1.18 -24.26 10.25
CA LEU A 233 0.91 -25.36 9.32
C LEU A 233 -0.59 -25.62 9.16
N ALA A 234 -1.38 -25.52 10.23
CA ALA A 234 -2.83 -25.67 10.14
C ALA A 234 -3.48 -24.58 9.27
N THR A 235 -3.05 -23.31 9.45
CA THR A 235 -3.52 -22.18 8.64
C THR A 235 -3.09 -22.33 7.18
N LEU A 236 -1.82 -22.62 6.91
CA LEU A 236 -1.30 -22.81 5.55
C LEU A 236 -1.97 -24.00 4.85
N CYS A 237 -2.17 -25.14 5.54
CA CYS A 237 -2.90 -26.28 4.99
C CYS A 237 -4.35 -25.93 4.65
N THR A 238 -4.99 -25.06 5.44
CA THR A 238 -6.35 -24.59 5.14
C THR A 238 -6.37 -23.74 3.87
N GLN A 239 -5.40 -22.83 3.69
CA GLN A 239 -5.25 -21.99 2.49
C GLN A 239 -4.86 -22.80 1.24
N ALA A 240 -4.14 -23.90 1.43
CA ALA A 240 -3.75 -24.86 0.40
C ALA A 240 -4.83 -25.91 0.09
N ASP A 241 -6.00 -25.85 0.72
CA ASP A 241 -7.09 -26.86 0.62
C ASP A 241 -6.73 -28.29 1.09
N PHE A 242 -5.69 -28.45 1.92
CA PHE A 242 -5.26 -29.72 2.52
C PHE A 242 -6.01 -30.05 3.82
N ARG A 243 -7.32 -30.26 3.74
CA ARG A 243 -8.22 -30.42 4.91
C ARG A 243 -7.77 -31.45 5.94
N VAL A 244 -7.27 -32.61 5.50
CA VAL A 244 -6.83 -33.68 6.42
C VAL A 244 -5.61 -33.26 7.22
N LEU A 245 -4.63 -32.61 6.56
CA LEU A 245 -3.44 -32.10 7.22
C LEU A 245 -3.75 -30.91 8.12
N ALA A 246 -4.65 -30.02 7.70
CA ALA A 246 -5.10 -28.89 8.51
C ALA A 246 -5.65 -29.35 9.86
N ASN A 247 -6.55 -30.34 9.87
CA ASN A 247 -7.12 -30.89 11.10
C ASN A 247 -6.05 -31.54 11.99
N LYS A 248 -5.11 -32.30 11.40
CA LYS A 248 -3.99 -32.90 12.13
C LYS A 248 -3.20 -31.83 12.89
N TYR A 249 -2.75 -30.78 12.20
CA TYR A 249 -1.92 -29.75 12.80
C TYR A 249 -2.70 -28.88 13.78
N GLN A 250 -4.00 -28.67 13.57
CA GLN A 250 -4.85 -27.98 14.52
C GLN A 250 -4.92 -28.72 15.87
N THR A 251 -5.05 -30.05 15.86
CA THR A 251 -5.00 -30.85 17.08
C THR A 251 -3.62 -30.75 17.75
N LEU A 252 -2.54 -30.92 16.98
CA LEU A 252 -1.18 -30.86 17.51
C LEU A 252 -0.81 -29.49 18.11
N SER A 253 -1.40 -28.40 17.62
CA SER A 253 -1.18 -27.06 18.20
C SER A 253 -1.90 -26.81 19.54
N GLN A 254 -2.74 -27.73 19.99
CA GLN A 254 -3.49 -27.63 21.26
C GLN A 254 -2.89 -28.49 22.37
N GLU A 255 -1.92 -29.34 22.03
CA GLU A 255 -1.16 -30.21 22.96
C GLU A 255 0.07 -29.48 23.50
#